data_AF-A0A3C1CJF8-F1
#
_entry.id   AF-A0A3C1CJF8-F1
#
_cell.length_a   1.000
_cell.length_b   1.000
_cell.length_c   1.000
_cell.angle_alpha   90.00
_cell.angle_beta   90.00
_cell.angle_gamma   90.00
#
_symmetry.space_group_name_H-M   'P 1'
#
loop_
_entity.id
_entity.type
_entity.pdbx_description
1 polymer ?
#
loop_
_entity_poly.entity_id
_entity_poly.type
_entity_poly.pdbx_seq_one_letter_code
_entity_poly.pdbx_strand_id
1 'polypeptide(L)' 'MLDDQALRRYRELLDAEDAAFDELEHAYEDGDRAHFEADFQAWRSVLARKLSFLQRIGIDVPQPASL' A
#
# COMPACT_ATOMS: atom_id res chain seq x y z
N MET A 1 -15.83 17.71 -12.84
CA MET A 1 -14.42 17.91 -13.22
C MET A 1 -13.59 17.65 -11.98
N LEU A 2 -12.58 16.77 -12.06
CA LEU A 2 -11.62 16.63 -10.96
C LEU A 2 -10.81 17.93 -10.88
N ASP A 3 -10.58 18.40 -9.65
CA ASP A 3 -9.73 19.55 -9.35
C ASP A 3 -8.26 19.21 -9.66
N ASP A 4 -7.54 20.10 -10.36
CA ASP A 4 -6.11 19.98 -10.65
C ASP A 4 -5.26 19.84 -9.38
N GLN A 5 -5.75 20.35 -8.25
CA GLN A 5 -5.11 20.14 -6.95
C GLN A 5 -5.27 18.70 -6.45
N ALA A 6 -6.43 18.07 -6.69
CA ALA A 6 -6.67 16.67 -6.32
C ALA A 6 -5.83 15.71 -7.17
N LEU A 7 -5.68 16.00 -8.47
CA LEU A 7 -4.81 15.25 -9.38
C LEU A 7 -3.33 15.33 -9.00
N ARG A 8 -2.85 16.50 -8.55
CA ARG A 8 -1.48 16.67 -8.06
C ARG A 8 -1.21 15.87 -6.79
N ARG A 9 -2.10 15.95 -5.79
CA ARG A 9 -1.96 15.15 -4.56
C ARG A 9 -2.03 13.65 -4.82
N TYR A 10 -2.85 13.24 -5.79
CA TYR A 10 -2.92 11.84 -6.18
C TYR A 10 -1.60 11.37 -6.81
N ARG A 11 -0.96 12.18 -7.66
CA ARG A 11 0.37 11.89 -8.20
C ARG A 11 1.44 11.84 -7.11
N GLU A 12 1.47 12.82 -6.21
CA GLU A 12 2.43 12.83 -5.09
C GLU A 12 2.30 11.57 -4.22
N LEU A 13 1.06 11.08 -4.05
CA LEU A 13 0.82 9.83 -3.33
C LEU A 13 1.34 8.61 -4.09
N LEU A 14 1.18 8.57 -5.41
CA LEU A 14 1.70 7.49 -6.25
C LEU A 14 3.23 7.50 -6.31
N ASP A 15 3.86 8.68 -6.42
CA ASP A 15 5.32 8.80 -6.43
C ASP A 15 5.91 8.34 -5.08
N ALA A 16 5.21 8.65 -3.97
CA ALA A 16 5.59 8.17 -2.65
C ALA A 16 5.37 6.66 -2.47
N GLU A 17 4.35 6.10 -3.12
CA GLU A 17 4.10 4.66 -3.15
C GLU A 17 5.23 3.94 -3.91
N ASP A 18 5.57 4.40 -5.12
CA ASP A 18 6.64 3.80 -5.94
C ASP A 18 7.99 3.83 -5.20
N ALA A 19 8.35 4.96 -4.59
CA ALA A 19 9.59 5.06 -3.81
C ALA A 19 9.63 4.08 -2.62
N ALA A 20 8.50 3.87 -1.95
CA ALA A 20 8.40 2.92 -0.84
C ALA A 20 8.49 1.45 -1.32
N PHE A 21 7.99 1.16 -2.52
CA PHE A 21 8.13 -0.17 -3.13
C PHE A 21 9.58 -0.45 -3.55
N ASP A 22 10.27 0.53 -4.14
CA ASP A 22 11.68 0.41 -4.50
C ASP A 22 12.56 0.18 -3.26
N GLU A 23 12.32 0.89 -2.16
CA GLU A 23 13.07 0.72 -0.89
C GLU A 23 12.85 -0.68 -0.28
N LEU A 24 11.62 -1.17 -0.33
CA LEU A 24 11.28 -2.53 0.13
C LEU A 24 11.97 -3.61 -0.72
N GLU A 25 12.04 -3.42 -2.04
CA GLU A 25 12.74 -4.33 -2.95
C GLU A 25 14.24 -4.35 -2.67
N HIS A 26 14.87 -3.19 -2.48
CA HIS A 26 16.29 -3.10 -2.10
C HIS A 26 16.57 -3.76 -0.73
N ALA A 27 15.72 -3.57 0.27
CA ALA A 27 15.89 -4.22 1.57
C ALA A 27 15.85 -5.75 1.47
N TYR A 28 15.04 -6.28 0.54
CA TYR A 28 15.00 -7.71 0.24
C TYR A 28 16.25 -8.20 -0.51
N GLU A 29 16.77 -7.42 -1.46
CA GLU A 29 17.96 -7.74 -2.26
C GLU A 29 19.28 -7.62 -1.46
N ASP A 30 19.41 -6.61 -0.61
CA ASP A 30 20.59 -6.35 0.24
C ASP A 30 20.66 -7.28 1.47
N GLY A 31 19.61 -8.08 1.71
CA GLY A 31 19.53 -9.04 2.80
C GLY A 31 19.17 -8.45 4.16
N ASP A 32 18.64 -7.22 4.22
CA ASP A 32 18.10 -6.62 5.44
C ASP A 32 16.69 -7.15 5.74
N ARG A 33 16.65 -8.42 6.14
CA ARG A 33 15.43 -9.14 6.47
C ARG A 33 14.63 -8.50 7.61
N ALA A 34 15.30 -7.78 8.52
CA ALA A 34 14.63 -7.14 9.64
C ALA A 34 13.86 -5.90 9.19
N HIS A 35 14.44 -5.10 8.28
CA HIS A 35 13.78 -3.95 7.68
C HIS A 35 12.62 -4.37 6.78
N PHE A 36 12.85 -5.35 5.89
CA PHE A 36 11.80 -5.91 5.04
C PHE A 36 10.59 -6.40 5.86
N GLU A 37 10.82 -7.16 6.93
CA GLU A 37 9.71 -7.67 7.77
C GLU A 37 8.97 -6.52 8.46
N ALA A 38 9.66 -5.48 8.93
CA ALA A 38 9.04 -4.32 9.56
C ALA A 38 8.13 -3.57 8.57
N ASP A 39 8.62 -3.29 7.37
CA ASP A 39 7.88 -2.58 6.34
C ASP A 39 6.72 -3.41 5.79
N PHE A 40 6.95 -4.71 5.60
CA PHE A 40 5.90 -5.64 5.19
C PHE A 40 4.76 -5.70 6.21
N GLN A 41 5.05 -5.71 7.51
CA GLN A 41 4.02 -5.67 8.55
C GLN A 41 3.29 -4.32 8.62
N ALA A 42 4.00 -3.21 8.41
CA ALA A 42 3.39 -1.88 8.32
C ALA A 42 2.41 -1.81 7.14
N TRP A 43 2.85 -2.28 5.96
CA TRP A 43 2.03 -2.36 4.75
C TRP A 43 0.78 -3.23 4.95
N ARG A 44 0.94 -4.43 5.51
CA ARG A 44 -0.19 -5.33 5.84
C ARG A 44 -1.21 -4.68 6.77
N SER A 45 -0.74 -3.92 7.77
CA SER A 45 -1.61 -3.24 8.74
C SER A 45 -2.44 -2.13 8.10
N VAL A 46 -1.82 -1.35 7.19
CA VAL A 46 -2.52 -0.30 6.43
C VAL A 46 -3.54 -0.92 5.48
N LEU A 47 -3.18 -2.00 4.78
CA LEU A 47 -4.08 -2.76 3.91
C LEU A 47 -5.28 -3.32 4.68
N ALA A 48 -5.06 -3.93 5.84
CA ALA A 48 -6.15 -4.45 6.67
C ALA A 48 -7.13 -3.32 7.07
N ARG A 49 -6.61 -2.15 7.46
CA ARG A 49 -7.45 -0.96 7.74
C ARG A 49 -8.24 -0.50 6.53
N LYS A 50 -7.62 -0.45 5.35
CA LYS A 50 -8.27 -0.08 4.09
C LYS A 50 -9.39 -1.07 3.75
N LEU A 51 -9.15 -2.37 3.88
CA LEU A 51 -10.16 -3.42 3.65
C LEU A 51 -11.33 -3.30 4.62
N SER A 52 -11.06 -3.14 5.92
CA SER A 52 -12.12 -2.93 6.92
C SER A 52 -12.92 -1.65 6.67
N PHE A 53 -12.26 -0.59 6.21
CA PHE A 53 -12.94 0.65 5.82
C PHE A 53 -13.87 0.43 4.63
N LEU A 54 -13.40 -0.26 3.58
CA LEU A 54 -14.20 -0.58 2.38
C LEU A 54 -15.43 -1.43 2.74
N GLN A 55 -15.24 -2.47 3.55
CA GLN A 55 -16.34 -3.31 4.05
C GLN A 55 -17.37 -2.49 4.83
N ARG A 56 -16.90 -1.58 5.70
CA ARG A 56 -17.79 -0.73 6.51
C ARG A 56 -18.66 0.21 5.65
N ILE A 57 -18.17 0.66 4.51
CA ILE A 57 -18.95 1.51 3.58
C ILE A 57 -19.78 0.70 2.57
N GLY A 58 -19.86 -0.63 2.77
CA GLY A 58 -20.68 -1.52 1.94
C GLY A 58 -20.03 -1.93 0.62
N ILE A 59 -18.73 -1.69 0.45
CA ILE A 59 -17.97 -2.19 -0.69
C ILE A 59 -17.44 -3.57 -0.33
N ASP A 60 -18.02 -4.59 -0.95
CA ASP A 60 -17.57 -5.96 -0.77
C ASP A 60 -16.23 -6.14 -1.48
N VAL A 61 -15.23 -6.62 -0.74
CA VAL A 61 -13.91 -6.90 -1.31
C VAL A 61 -13.81 -8.39 -1.56
N PRO A 62 -13.75 -8.85 -2.83
CA PRO A 62 -13.64 -10.26 -3.12
C PRO A 62 -12.39 -10.85 -2.46
N GLN A 63 -12.57 -11.90 -1.67
CA GLN A 63 -11.43 -12.62 -1.12
C GLN A 63 -10.63 -13.24 -2.28
N PRO A 64 -9.28 -13.16 -2.23
CA PRO A 64 -8.47 -13.87 -3.20
C PRO A 64 -8.80 -15.37 -3.11
N ALA A 65 -8.99 -16.00 -4.27
CA ALA A 65 -9.23 -17.44 -4.34
C ALA A 65 -8.08 -18.16 -3.62
N SER A 66 -8.43 -19.03 -2.67
CA SER A 66 -7.44 -19.91 -2.04
C SER A 66 -6.92 -20.87 -3.10
N LEU A 67 -5.62 -20.79 -3.41
CA LEU A 67 -4.90 -21.73 -4.27
C LEU A 67 -4.55 -23.02 -3.50
#